data_AF-A0A367LXX3-F1
#
_entry.id   AF-A0A367LXX3-F1
#
_cell.length_a   1.000
_cell.length_b   1.000
_cell.length_c   1.000
_cell.angle_alpha   90.00
_cell.angle_beta   90.00
_cell.angle_gamma   90.00
#
_symmetry.space_group_name_H-M   'P 1'
#
loop_
_entity.id
_entity.type
_entity.pdbx_description
1 polymer ?
#
loop_
_entity_poly.entity_id
_entity_poly.type
_entity_poly.pdbx_seq_one_letter_code
_entity_poly.pdbx_strand_id
1 'polypeptide(L)'
;GQGIALLAACAGLSVLLYDSRQGVALQAREQIATVLARQVERGRLEAEAVERAMGNLRVVEDLRVLGGCQLVIEAIVENLEAKQALFRQLEEVVGDEAILASNTSSLSVTAIASACRDPGRVAGLHFFNPVPLMRLVEVIELSLI
;
A
#
# COMPACT_ATOMS: atom_id res chain seq x y z
N GLY A 1 4.15 -4.40 -0.18
CA GLY A 1 4.06 -3.07 -0.83
C GLY A 1 4.03 -3.14 -2.35
N GLN A 2 5.16 -3.45 -3.01
CA GLN A 2 5.34 -3.32 -4.47
C GLN A 2 4.23 -3.91 -5.35
N GLY A 3 3.77 -5.14 -5.07
CA GLY A 3 2.70 -5.77 -5.86
C GLY A 3 1.37 -5.02 -5.77
N ILE A 4 1.03 -4.49 -4.60
CA ILE A 4 -0.16 -3.66 -4.36
C ILE A 4 -0.03 -2.35 -5.13
N ALA A 5 1.15 -1.71 -5.07
CA ALA A 5 1.43 -0.47 -5.77
C ALA A 5 1.34 -0.63 -7.30
N LEU A 6 1.87 -1.72 -7.86
CA LEU A 6 1.73 -2.07 -9.27
C LEU A 6 0.24 -2.23 -9.65
N LEU A 7 -0.52 -3.01 -8.88
CA LEU A 7 -1.94 -3.25 -9.15
C LEU A 7 -2.73 -1.92 -9.16
N ALA A 8 -2.55 -1.09 -8.13
CA ALA A 8 -3.24 0.19 -8.01
C ALA A 8 -2.87 1.16 -9.14
N ALA A 9 -1.58 1.25 -9.48
CA ALA A 9 -1.11 2.12 -10.55
C ALA A 9 -1.65 1.70 -11.94
N CYS A 10 -1.68 0.39 -12.23
CA CYS A 10 -2.30 -0.15 -13.43
C CYS A 10 -3.82 0.08 -13.48
N ALA A 11 -4.48 0.15 -12.33
CA ALA A 11 -5.90 0.47 -12.22
C ALA A 11 -6.21 1.96 -12.41
N GLY A 12 -5.20 2.81 -12.64
CA GLY A 12 -5.40 4.25 -12.84
C GLY A 12 -5.36 5.09 -11.57
N LEU A 13 -5.04 4.51 -10.41
CA LEU A 13 -4.99 5.23 -9.14
C LEU A 13 -3.66 5.96 -8.97
N SER A 14 -3.69 7.19 -8.43
CA SER A 14 -2.49 7.89 -7.99
C SER A 14 -1.92 7.23 -6.73
N VAL A 15 -0.69 6.70 -6.82
CA VAL A 15 -0.04 5.93 -5.75
C VAL A 15 1.19 6.65 -5.24
N LEU A 16 1.22 6.93 -3.93
CA LEU A 16 2.45 7.32 -3.22
C LEU A 16 3.11 6.08 -2.64
N LEU A 17 4.38 5.86 -2.98
CA LEU A 17 5.17 4.73 -2.50
C LEU A 17 6.24 5.22 -1.53
N TYR A 18 6.18 4.72 -0.30
CA TYR A 18 7.09 5.06 0.79
C TYR A 18 7.75 3.80 1.36
N ASP A 19 9.00 3.92 1.79
CA ASP A 19 9.72 2.95 2.63
C ASP A 19 10.65 3.73 3.56
N SER A 20 10.79 3.29 4.82
CA SER A 20 11.66 3.97 5.80
C SER A 20 13.15 3.78 5.50
N ARG A 21 13.50 2.78 4.68
CA ARG A 21 14.87 2.54 4.23
C ARG A 21 15.10 3.29 2.92
N GLN A 22 16.10 4.16 2.93
CA GLN A 22 16.48 4.96 1.77
C GLN A 22 16.71 4.06 0.54
N GLY A 23 16.15 4.48 -0.60
CA GLY A 23 16.30 3.79 -1.88
C GLY A 23 15.40 2.56 -2.10
N VAL A 24 14.78 1.99 -1.06
CA VAL A 24 13.94 0.79 -1.23
C VAL A 24 12.66 1.08 -2.03
N ALA A 25 12.01 2.22 -1.78
CA ALA A 25 10.85 2.65 -2.55
C ALA A 25 11.20 2.93 -4.03
N LEU A 26 12.38 3.49 -4.30
CA LEU A 26 12.87 3.71 -5.66
C LEU A 26 13.15 2.39 -6.37
N GLN A 27 13.85 1.45 -5.72
CA GLN A 27 14.09 0.11 -6.24
C GLN A 27 12.78 -0.61 -6.56
N ALA A 28 11.77 -0.52 -5.68
CA ALA A 28 10.46 -1.09 -5.94
C ALA A 28 9.78 -0.48 -7.18
N ARG A 29 9.87 0.85 -7.39
CA ARG A 29 9.39 1.52 -8.61
C ARG A 29 10.10 1.01 -9.86
N GLU A 30 11.43 0.85 -9.83
CA GLU A 30 12.21 0.34 -10.96
C GLU A 30 11.86 -1.12 -11.31
N GLN A 31 11.64 -1.95 -10.28
CA GLN A 31 11.21 -3.33 -10.48
C GLN A 31 9.80 -3.40 -11.07
N ILE A 32 8.88 -2.50 -10.67
CA ILE A 32 7.55 -2.36 -11.30
C ILE A 32 7.70 -2.04 -12.79
N ALA A 33 8.54 -1.06 -13.15
CA ALA A 33 8.81 -0.72 -14.55
C ALA A 33 9.33 -1.92 -15.34
N THR A 34 10.25 -2.70 -14.76
CA THR A 34 10.81 -3.92 -15.37
C THR A 34 9.73 -4.98 -15.59
N VAL A 35 8.84 -5.19 -14.62
CA VAL A 35 7.73 -6.14 -14.74
C VAL A 35 6.79 -5.74 -15.87
N LEU A 36 6.45 -4.45 -15.97
CA LEU A 36 5.57 -3.92 -17.00
C LEU A 36 6.19 -4.01 -18.40
N ALA A 37 7.47 -3.65 -18.55
CA ALA A 37 8.20 -3.76 -19.82
C ALA A 37 8.19 -5.21 -20.36
N ARG A 38 8.39 -6.21 -19.48
CA ARG A 38 8.28 -7.62 -19.85
C ARG A 38 6.88 -8.04 -20.32
N GLN A 39 5.82 -7.37 -19.88
CA GLN A 39 4.47 -7.66 -20.40
C GLN A 39 4.28 -7.08 -21.81
N VAL A 40 4.92 -5.94 -22.11
CA VAL A 40 4.94 -5.37 -23.47
C VAL A 40 5.71 -6.27 -24.42
N GLU A 41 6.90 -6.73 -24.03
CA GLU A 41 7.68 -7.71 -24.82
C GLU A 41 6.90 -9.00 -25.12
N ARG A 42 5.98 -9.38 -24.23
CA ARG A 42 5.10 -10.54 -24.39
C ARG A 42 3.81 -10.25 -25.15
N GLY A 43 3.61 -9.02 -25.64
CA GLY A 43 2.39 -8.59 -26.34
C GLY A 43 1.13 -8.58 -25.46
N ARG A 44 1.30 -8.49 -24.13
CA ARG A 44 0.18 -8.51 -23.16
C ARG A 44 -0.24 -7.12 -22.70
N LEU A 45 0.60 -6.11 -22.91
CA LEU A 45 0.34 -4.71 -22.60
C LEU A 45 0.90 -3.83 -23.71
N GLU A 46 0.25 -2.70 -23.93
CA GLU A 46 0.75 -1.63 -24.80
C GLU A 46 1.76 -0.75 -24.07
N ALA A 47 2.74 -0.18 -24.79
CA ALA A 47 3.72 0.72 -24.21
C ALA A 47 3.08 1.93 -23.50
N GLU A 48 2.02 2.50 -24.08
CA GLU A 48 1.27 3.60 -23.48
C GLU A 48 0.61 3.21 -22.14
N ALA A 49 0.20 1.95 -21.98
CA ALA A 49 -0.37 1.47 -20.73
C ALA A 49 0.70 1.44 -19.62
N VAL A 50 1.94 1.13 -19.97
CA VAL A 50 3.09 1.21 -19.05
C VAL A 50 3.37 2.65 -18.66
N GLU A 51 3.39 3.57 -19.63
CA GLU A 51 3.61 5.00 -19.35
C GLU A 51 2.55 5.57 -18.41
N ARG A 52 1.26 5.25 -18.64
CA ARG A 52 0.16 5.64 -17.74
C ARG A 52 0.36 5.08 -16.33
N ALA A 53 0.63 3.78 -16.21
CA ALA A 53 0.83 3.15 -14.89
C ALA A 53 2.04 3.75 -14.15
N MET A 54 3.15 4.00 -14.85
CA MET A 54 4.35 4.58 -14.23
C MET A 54 4.18 6.06 -13.90
N GLY A 55 3.34 6.80 -14.64
CA GLY A 55 2.94 8.17 -14.34
C GLY A 55 2.07 8.29 -13.09
N ASN A 56 1.30 7.24 -12.78
CA ASN A 56 0.47 7.17 -11.58
C ASN A 56 1.25 6.90 -10.29
N LEU A 57 2.47 6.39 -10.39
CA LEU A 57 3.28 6.01 -9.23
C LEU A 57 4.23 7.17 -8.89
N ARG A 58 4.36 7.54 -7.61
CA ARG A 58 5.32 8.54 -7.14
C ARG A 58 6.02 8.03 -5.88
N VAL A 59 7.35 8.01 -5.91
CA VAL A 59 8.15 7.67 -4.72
C VAL A 59 8.20 8.90 -3.82
N VAL A 60 8.03 8.69 -2.52
CA VAL A 60 8.13 9.73 -1.49
C VAL A 60 9.09 9.26 -0.40
N GLU A 61 9.85 10.20 0.17
CA GLU A 61 10.87 9.92 1.19
C GLU A 61 10.40 10.28 2.60
N ASP A 62 9.20 10.84 2.71
CA ASP A 62 8.67 11.39 3.95
C ASP A 62 7.19 11.05 4.09
N LEU A 63 6.84 10.46 5.24
CA LEU A 63 5.46 10.12 5.58
C LEU A 63 4.55 11.35 5.49
N ARG A 64 5.02 12.56 5.84
CA ARG A 64 4.22 13.79 5.82
C ARG A 64 3.61 14.11 4.45
N VAL A 65 4.20 13.59 3.36
CA VAL A 65 3.69 13.75 1.99
C VAL A 65 2.38 12.98 1.77
N LEU A 66 2.05 12.02 2.64
CA LEU A 66 0.82 11.22 2.58
C LEU A 66 -0.44 11.98 3.02
N GLY A 67 -0.34 13.23 3.48
CA GLY A 67 -1.47 13.97 4.05
C GLY A 67 -2.70 14.11 3.13
N GLY A 68 -2.50 14.05 1.81
CA GLY A 68 -3.59 14.06 0.82
C GLY A 68 -4.16 12.68 0.43
N CYS A 69 -3.69 11.60 1.05
CA CYS A 69 -4.15 10.24 0.75
C CYS A 69 -5.53 9.97 1.35
N GLN A 70 -6.41 9.36 0.57
CA GLN A 70 -7.74 8.90 1.01
C GLN A 70 -7.70 7.47 1.58
N LEU A 71 -6.69 6.69 1.18
CA LEU A 71 -6.43 5.33 1.63
C LEU A 71 -4.92 5.14 1.76
N VAL A 72 -4.48 4.61 2.91
CA VAL A 72 -3.09 4.17 3.13
C VAL A 72 -3.09 2.68 3.39
N ILE A 73 -2.28 1.93 2.65
CA ILE A 73 -2.12 0.48 2.84
C ILE A 73 -0.73 0.21 3.43
N GLU A 74 -0.71 -0.22 4.70
CA GLU A 74 0.48 -0.65 5.42
C GLU A 74 0.89 -2.07 5.00
N ALA A 75 2.16 -2.24 4.64
CA ALA A 75 2.74 -3.53 4.27
C ALA A 75 4.22 -3.63 4.70
N ILE A 76 4.49 -3.27 5.95
CA ILE A 76 5.77 -3.40 6.65
C ILE A 76 5.92 -4.80 7.26
N VAL A 77 7.03 -5.02 7.98
CA VAL A 77 7.34 -6.26 8.69
C VAL A 77 6.19 -6.69 9.63
N GLU A 78 5.98 -8.00 9.74
CA GLU A 78 4.92 -8.58 10.55
C GLU A 78 5.25 -8.56 12.05
N ASN A 79 5.29 -7.34 12.61
CA ASN A 79 5.55 -7.06 14.01
C ASN A 79 4.51 -6.06 14.54
N LEU A 80 3.81 -6.45 15.61
CA LEU A 80 2.68 -5.67 16.14
C LEU A 80 3.10 -4.26 16.60
N GLU A 81 4.20 -4.15 17.35
CA GLU A 81 4.68 -2.86 17.87
C GLU A 81 5.08 -1.91 16.73
N ALA A 82 5.76 -2.42 15.71
CA ALA A 82 6.15 -1.65 14.53
C ALA A 82 4.92 -1.14 13.77
N LYS A 83 3.90 -1.99 13.58
CA LYS A 83 2.64 -1.58 12.92
C LYS A 83 1.89 -0.55 13.76
N GLN A 84 1.70 -0.78 15.05
CA GLN A 84 1.06 0.17 15.95
C GLN A 84 1.78 1.54 15.96
N ALA A 85 3.11 1.55 15.96
CA ALA A 85 3.88 2.79 15.89
C ALA A 85 3.67 3.53 14.56
N LEU A 86 3.68 2.82 13.44
CA LEU A 86 3.41 3.41 12.13
C LEU A 86 1.98 3.94 12.02
N PHE A 87 0.98 3.21 12.50
CA PHE A 87 -0.41 3.65 12.47
C PHE A 87 -0.60 4.94 13.26
N ARG A 88 0.00 5.08 14.46
CA ARG A 88 0.00 6.36 15.20
C ARG A 88 0.60 7.51 14.40
N GLN A 89 1.74 7.29 13.74
CA GLN A 89 2.37 8.31 12.90
C GLN A 89 1.49 8.69 11.70
N LEU A 90 0.82 7.70 11.08
CA LEU A 90 -0.07 7.95 9.95
C LEU A 90 -1.27 8.80 10.37
N GLU A 91 -1.86 8.56 11.55
CA GLU A 91 -2.98 9.36 12.06
C GLU A 91 -2.65 10.83 12.30
N GLU A 92 -1.37 11.17 12.56
CA GLU A 92 -0.91 12.55 12.70
C GLU A 92 -0.74 13.25 11.34
N VAL A 93 -0.65 12.46 10.26
CA VAL A 93 -0.31 12.94 8.92
C VAL A 93 -1.52 13.01 8.01
N VAL A 94 -2.33 11.96 7.97
CA VAL A 94 -3.47 11.86 7.04
C VAL A 94 -4.71 12.56 7.58
N GLY A 95 -5.57 13.02 6.68
CA GLY A 95 -6.86 13.61 7.08
C GLY A 95 -7.74 12.62 7.86
N ASP A 96 -8.65 13.15 8.67
CA ASP A 96 -9.51 12.34 9.56
C ASP A 96 -10.36 11.31 8.79
N GLU A 97 -10.79 11.64 7.56
CA GLU A 97 -11.57 10.77 6.67
C GLU A 97 -10.77 9.70 5.92
N ALA A 98 -9.43 9.67 6.08
CA ALA A 98 -8.59 8.70 5.38
C ALA A 98 -8.69 7.30 6.01
N ILE A 99 -8.87 6.27 5.18
CA ILE A 99 -8.88 4.87 5.63
C ILE A 99 -7.44 4.38 5.80
N LEU A 100 -7.17 3.70 6.92
CA LEU A 100 -5.88 3.06 7.20
C LEU A 100 -6.04 1.54 7.15
N ALA A 101 -5.43 0.89 6.17
CA ALA A 101 -5.56 -0.55 5.98
C ALA A 101 -4.23 -1.27 6.27
N SER A 102 -4.26 -2.39 6.99
CA SER A 102 -3.10 -3.28 7.14
C SER A 102 -3.21 -4.48 6.20
N ASN A 103 -2.14 -4.79 5.48
CA ASN A 103 -1.96 -6.04 4.73
C ASN A 103 -1.43 -7.18 5.62
N THR A 104 -1.71 -7.17 6.93
CA THR A 104 -1.32 -8.26 7.83
C THR A 104 -1.96 -9.58 7.42
N SER A 105 -1.24 -10.69 7.60
CA SER A 105 -1.72 -12.05 7.36
C SER A 105 -2.04 -12.81 8.64
N SER A 106 -1.45 -12.41 9.78
CA SER A 106 -1.56 -13.19 11.03
C SER A 106 -1.86 -12.37 12.28
N LEU A 107 -1.68 -11.04 12.24
CA LEU A 107 -1.95 -10.20 13.40
C LEU A 107 -3.43 -9.79 13.41
N SER A 108 -3.97 -9.65 14.62
CA SER A 108 -5.30 -9.10 14.80
C SER A 108 -5.34 -7.64 14.34
N VAL A 109 -6.24 -7.32 13.40
CA VAL A 109 -6.50 -5.94 12.97
C VAL A 109 -6.95 -5.08 14.16
N THR A 110 -7.79 -5.63 15.05
CA THR A 110 -8.18 -4.97 16.31
C THR A 110 -6.97 -4.64 17.17
N ALA A 111 -5.99 -5.55 17.29
CA ALA A 111 -4.77 -5.30 18.04
C ALA A 111 -3.89 -4.23 17.39
N ILE A 112 -3.82 -4.16 16.06
CA ILE A 112 -3.11 -3.07 15.36
C ILE A 112 -3.82 -1.74 15.60
N ALA A 113 -5.14 -1.72 15.46
CA ALA A 113 -5.96 -0.53 15.57
C ALA A 113 -6.05 0.02 17.01
N SER A 114 -5.80 -0.79 18.04
CA SER A 114 -5.87 -0.35 19.45
C SER A 114 -4.86 0.76 19.82
N ALA A 115 -3.85 0.97 18.98
CA ALA A 115 -2.90 2.07 19.11
C ALA A 115 -3.40 3.39 18.50
N CYS A 116 -4.49 3.36 17.74
CA CYS A 116 -5.04 4.52 17.04
C CYS A 116 -6.01 5.31 17.93
N ARG A 117 -6.06 6.62 17.72
CA ARG A 117 -7.05 7.54 18.28
C ARG A 117 -8.44 7.25 17.74
N ASP A 118 -8.54 6.96 16.44
CA ASP A 118 -9.79 6.52 15.80
C ASP A 118 -9.61 5.14 15.17
N PRO A 119 -9.91 4.06 15.91
CA PRO A 119 -9.86 2.70 15.37
C PRO A 119 -10.92 2.43 14.29
N GLY A 120 -11.99 3.23 14.20
CA GLY A 120 -13.13 2.99 13.31
C GLY A 120 -12.79 3.13 11.82
N ARG A 121 -11.71 3.85 11.50
CA ARG A 121 -11.19 4.02 10.14
C ARG A 121 -10.05 3.05 9.78
N VAL A 122 -9.71 2.13 10.69
CA VAL A 122 -8.73 1.09 10.43
C VAL A 122 -9.43 -0.11 9.78
N ALA A 123 -8.76 -0.83 8.89
CA ALA A 123 -9.26 -2.09 8.32
C ALA A 123 -8.12 -3.08 8.04
N GLY A 124 -8.45 -4.36 7.87
CA GLY A 124 -7.54 -5.29 7.22
C GLY A 124 -7.84 -5.35 5.73
N LEU A 125 -6.79 -5.31 4.91
CA LEU A 125 -6.87 -5.46 3.47
C LEU A 125 -5.78 -6.43 3.02
N HIS A 126 -6.07 -7.72 3.13
CA HIS A 126 -5.10 -8.79 2.96
C HIS A 126 -5.04 -9.26 1.50
N PHE A 127 -3.92 -8.96 0.84
CA PHE A 127 -3.62 -9.36 -0.52
C PHE A 127 -2.84 -10.67 -0.55
N PHE A 128 -3.26 -11.60 -1.42
CA PHE A 128 -2.61 -12.89 -1.59
C PHE A 128 -1.43 -12.80 -2.56
N ASN A 129 -0.31 -13.43 -2.20
CA ASN A 129 0.90 -13.40 -3.03
C ASN A 129 0.91 -14.52 -4.10
N PRO A 130 1.41 -14.23 -5.31
CA PRO A 130 1.85 -12.92 -5.81
C PRO A 130 0.67 -12.01 -6.22
N VAL A 131 0.61 -10.81 -5.64
CA VAL A 131 -0.52 -9.86 -5.77
C VAL A 131 -0.99 -9.60 -7.21
N PRO A 132 -0.10 -9.38 -8.21
CA PRO A 132 -0.56 -9.10 -9.58
C PRO A 132 -1.19 -10.29 -10.30
N LEU A 133 -1.06 -11.50 -9.76
CA LEU A 133 -1.62 -12.73 -10.34
C LEU A 133 -2.88 -13.21 -9.61
N MET A 134 -3.05 -12.81 -8.35
CA MET A 134 -4.21 -13.18 -7.54
C MET A 134 -5.34 -12.18 -7.74
N ARG A 135 -6.58 -12.68 -7.87
CA ARG A 135 -7.80 -11.85 -8.00
C ARG A 135 -8.57 -11.71 -6.68
N LEU A 136 -7.99 -12.17 -5.57
CA LEU A 136 -8.64 -12.19 -4.27
C LEU A 136 -8.00 -11.16 -3.34
N VAL A 137 -8.85 -10.41 -2.65
CA VAL A 137 -8.49 -9.54 -1.53
C VAL A 137 -9.49 -9.81 -0.42
N GLU A 138 -8.99 -10.05 0.78
CA GLU A 138 -9.82 -10.24 1.97
C GLU A 138 -9.94 -8.90 2.71
N VAL A 139 -11.18 -8.46 2.94
CA VAL A 139 -11.50 -7.26 3.72
C VAL A 139 -11.90 -7.70 5.12
N ILE A 140 -11.12 -7.28 6.11
CA ILE A 140 -11.28 -7.69 7.51
C ILE A 140 -11.82 -6.49 8.28
N GLU A 141 -13.04 -6.63 8.80
CA GLU A 141 -13.67 -5.66 9.69
C GLU A 141 -13.09 -5.76 11.11
N LEU A 142 -13.05 -4.65 11.84
CA LEU A 142 -12.76 -4.69 13.27
C LEU A 142 -13.93 -5.34 14.00
N SER A 143 -13.64 -6.41 14.74
CA SER A 143 -14.56 -6.87 15.77
C SER A 143 -14.44 -5.91 16.96
N LEU A 144 -15.39 -4.98 17.09
CA LEU A 144 -15.57 -4.19 18.31
C LEU A 144 -16.11 -5.14 19.39
N ILE A 145 -15.34 -5.32 20.47
CA ILE A 145 -15.79 -5.98 21.71
C ILE A 145 -16.28 -4.90 22.66
#